data_AF-A0A9P6PSU5-F1
#
_entry.id   AF-A0A9P6PSU5-F1
#
_cell.length_a   1.000
_cell.length_b   1.000
_cell.length_c   1.000
_cell.angle_alpha   90.00
_cell.angle_beta   90.00
_cell.angle_gamma   90.00
#
_symmetry.space_group_name_H-M   'P 1'
#
loop_
_entity.id
_entity.type
_entity.pdbx_description
1 polymer ?
#
loop_
_entity_poly.entity_id
_entity_poly.type
_entity_poly.pdbx_seq_one_letter_code
_entity_poly.pdbx_strand_id
1 'polypeptide(L)'
;MLDTLRDRHIIQFYGTRYHKGMLVLIMDYAEGGSLAKAIDRSRLGHDDWPTKTRLAQEMARGLYYIHQNNIVHRDLKSANVLLTKYMEVKLCDFGLAMTKTKSSSKSSTSFAGTLRWMAPEVFGRKPQYSAKSDMYALGMVMWEMAANSTMPFSDQSDNSEVRELVKGGEREELPENTPAVYRYWVERCWEHDPTKRPDADDMTADDEAPGMASMMNNPSLSISFSESMMGKLTISSPSSTAQSVPGAVTLESGTRSSDSNEARSSISTSWPSASQTPSERARALIILIEDAENNNVAAQVELAGLYAKGNWVVKDEDESFRWYMRAAEQGHVAAQFIVGELFMSGRGTPVSRTAAVVWYRRAAEKNHAEAQNKLGWMYLNGQGIEQEALSLYRKSAEQGNADAQNSLGSMYMLGQGVEQDYAEALSWLRKSAEQGNASAQNSIGWMCWQGQGVDQNYAKALSWLRKSANQGHSDAQNSLGEMYLQGKGVEQDYAEALSWFRKSAEQENVDAQGNLGWMYLEGNGVEQDYAEALSWLRKSAEQGDTSAQGSIGWMYLEDQDYAEALSWLRKSAEQGDAGAQFNLGWMHMQGLGVKQDYAEALSWFRKSAEQGNA
;
A
#
# COMPACT_ATOMS: atom_id res chain seq x y z
N MET A 1 -0.42 33.69 7.37
CA MET A 1 -0.77 32.31 7.76
C MET A 1 -1.26 31.56 6.53
N LEU A 2 -2.38 31.97 5.92
CA LEU A 2 -2.90 31.30 4.72
C LEU A 2 -1.91 31.26 3.54
N ASP A 3 -1.07 32.29 3.38
CA ASP A 3 -0.04 32.32 2.32
C ASP A 3 0.98 31.17 2.40
N THR A 4 1.19 30.58 3.58
CA THR A 4 2.24 29.59 3.82
C THR A 4 1.74 28.16 3.91
N LEU A 5 0.43 27.95 4.08
CA LEU A 5 -0.15 26.60 4.17
C LEU A 5 -0.32 26.01 2.77
N ARG A 6 0.31 24.86 2.53
CA ARG A 6 0.27 24.10 1.27
C ARG A 6 0.12 22.62 1.62
N ASP A 7 -1.12 22.16 1.64
CA ASP A 7 -1.46 20.75 1.80
C ASP A 7 -2.79 20.46 1.09
N ARG A 8 -2.95 19.23 0.58
CA ARG A 8 -4.14 18.85 -0.20
C ARG A 8 -5.44 18.94 0.62
N HIS A 9 -5.37 18.74 1.93
CA HIS A 9 -6.51 18.76 2.84
C HIS A 9 -6.80 20.16 3.41
N ILE A 10 -6.09 21.19 2.97
CA ILE A 10 -6.29 22.58 3.38
C ILE A 10 -6.80 23.37 2.17
N ILE A 11 -7.78 24.26 2.38
CA ILE A 11 -8.25 25.13 1.30
C ILE A 11 -7.11 26.04 0.84
N GLN A 12 -6.76 25.98 -0.45
CA GLN A 12 -5.63 26.74 -0.97
C GLN A 12 -5.99 28.22 -1.09
N PHE A 13 -5.16 29.10 -0.53
CA PHE A 13 -5.26 30.54 -0.71
C PHE A 13 -4.31 31.01 -1.83
N TYR A 14 -4.82 31.82 -2.75
CA TYR A 14 -4.07 32.32 -3.91
C TYR A 14 -3.76 33.82 -3.85
N GLY A 15 -4.49 34.59 -3.04
CA GLY A 15 -4.25 36.01 -2.88
C GLY A 15 -5.50 36.79 -2.53
N THR A 16 -5.36 38.12 -2.46
CA THR A 16 -6.49 39.02 -2.23
C THR A 16 -6.71 39.94 -3.42
N ARG A 17 -7.95 40.38 -3.59
CA ARG A 17 -8.30 41.43 -4.55
C ARG A 17 -9.34 42.35 -3.93
N TYR A 18 -9.19 43.66 -4.12
CA TYR A 18 -10.26 44.59 -3.83
C TYR A 18 -11.26 44.63 -4.99
N HIS A 19 -12.53 44.37 -4.69
CA HIS A 19 -13.61 44.43 -5.67
C HIS A 19 -14.83 45.12 -5.04
N LYS A 20 -15.31 46.20 -5.67
CA LYS A 20 -16.49 46.98 -5.22
C LYS A 20 -16.44 47.40 -3.73
N GLY A 21 -15.27 47.86 -3.27
CA GLY A 21 -15.08 48.33 -1.89
C GLY A 21 -14.95 47.22 -0.84
N MET A 22 -14.97 45.94 -1.23
CA MET A 22 -14.75 44.80 -0.34
C MET A 22 -13.42 44.13 -0.63
N LEU A 23 -12.74 43.69 0.42
CA LEU A 23 -11.58 42.79 0.31
C LEU A 23 -12.10 41.38 0.00
N VAL A 24 -11.71 40.83 -1.14
CA VAL A 24 -12.06 39.47 -1.57
C VAL A 24 -10.84 38.57 -1.41
N LEU A 25 -11.03 37.42 -0.77
CA LEU A 25 -10.03 36.35 -0.69
C LEU A 25 -10.23 35.41 -1.89
N ILE A 26 -9.16 35.13 -2.63
CA ILE A 26 -9.17 34.20 -3.76
C ILE A 26 -8.64 32.86 -3.22
N MET A 27 -9.47 31.83 -3.27
CA MET A 27 -9.18 30.50 -2.74
C MET A 27 -9.66 29.41 -3.71
N ASP A 28 -9.22 28.18 -3.47
CA ASP A 28 -9.78 26.97 -4.08
C ASP A 28 -11.32 26.98 -4.03
N TYR A 29 -11.93 26.42 -5.08
CA TYR A 29 -13.36 26.17 -5.12
C TYR A 29 -13.64 24.70 -4.86
N ALA A 30 -14.41 24.41 -3.81
CA ALA A 30 -14.84 23.07 -3.44
C ALA A 30 -16.31 22.87 -3.84
N GLU A 31 -16.56 22.15 -4.94
CA GLU A 31 -17.87 22.07 -5.59
C GLU A 31 -18.91 21.32 -4.74
N GLY A 32 -18.46 20.40 -3.86
CA GLY A 32 -19.30 19.63 -2.95
C GLY A 32 -19.95 20.49 -1.86
N GLY A 33 -19.42 21.68 -1.60
CA GLY A 33 -19.87 22.58 -0.53
C GLY A 33 -19.36 22.17 0.84
N SER A 34 -20.01 22.63 1.92
CA SER A 34 -19.63 22.27 3.28
C SER A 34 -20.12 20.86 3.67
N LEU A 35 -19.37 20.20 4.54
CA LEU A 35 -19.74 18.91 5.12
C LEU A 35 -21.08 19.00 5.85
N ALA A 36 -21.37 20.10 6.55
CA ALA A 36 -22.69 20.36 7.15
C ALA A 36 -23.83 20.21 6.14
N LYS A 37 -23.68 20.80 4.94
CA LYS A 37 -24.69 20.68 3.88
C LYS A 37 -24.76 19.26 3.30
N ALA A 38 -23.67 18.51 3.34
CA ALA A 38 -23.66 17.11 2.90
C ALA A 38 -24.41 16.21 3.90
N ILE A 39 -24.27 16.47 5.20
CA ILE A 39 -25.02 15.82 6.28
C ILE A 39 -26.50 16.15 6.17
N ASP A 40 -26.88 17.44 6.14
CA ASP A 40 -28.28 17.87 6.05
C ASP A 40 -29.03 17.30 4.83
N ARG A 41 -28.31 17.14 3.71
CA ARG A 41 -28.88 16.61 2.46
C ARG A 41 -28.80 15.09 2.36
N SER A 42 -28.38 14.41 3.43
CA SER A 42 -28.18 12.95 3.48
C SER A 42 -27.32 12.41 2.33
N ARG A 43 -26.29 13.19 1.92
CA ARG A 43 -25.33 12.77 0.88
C ARG A 43 -24.32 11.75 1.41
N LEU A 44 -24.11 11.75 2.73
CA LEU A 44 -23.40 10.69 3.44
C LEU A 44 -24.48 9.68 3.84
N GLY A 45 -24.62 8.59 3.09
CA GLY A 45 -25.66 7.59 3.36
C GLY A 45 -25.71 7.19 4.84
N HIS A 46 -26.90 6.85 5.34
CA HIS A 46 -27.11 6.56 6.76
C HIS A 46 -26.09 5.54 7.30
N ASP A 47 -25.82 4.49 6.52
CA ASP A 47 -24.90 3.40 6.86
C ASP A 47 -23.58 3.42 6.07
N ASP A 48 -23.24 4.52 5.39
CA ASP A 48 -21.99 4.67 4.65
C ASP A 48 -20.80 4.99 5.58
N TRP A 49 -20.53 4.06 6.48
CA TRP A 49 -19.42 4.14 7.43
C TRP A 49 -18.03 4.18 6.78
N PRO A 50 -17.76 3.51 5.64
CA PRO A 50 -16.49 3.65 4.95
C PRO A 50 -16.21 5.11 4.54
N THR A 51 -17.19 5.80 3.95
CA THR A 51 -17.02 7.23 3.59
C THR A 51 -16.86 8.09 4.85
N LYS A 52 -17.71 7.91 5.87
CA LYS A 52 -17.60 8.68 7.14
C LYS A 52 -16.23 8.50 7.81
N THR A 53 -15.72 7.27 7.83
CA THR A 53 -14.39 6.95 8.39
C THR A 53 -13.28 7.59 7.58
N ARG A 54 -13.32 7.49 6.24
CA ARG A 54 -12.34 8.15 5.36
C ARG A 54 -12.33 9.66 5.57
N LEU A 55 -13.49 10.31 5.61
CA LEU A 55 -13.60 11.75 5.84
C LEU A 55 -13.01 12.15 7.21
N ALA A 56 -13.24 11.36 8.26
CA ALA A 56 -12.64 11.58 9.57
C ALA A 56 -11.10 11.50 9.52
N GLN A 57 -10.55 10.50 8.83
CA GLN A 57 -9.11 10.34 8.65
C GLN A 57 -8.50 11.47 7.81
N GLU A 58 -9.16 11.91 6.73
CA GLU A 58 -8.69 13.05 5.93
C GLU A 58 -8.72 14.37 6.71
N MET A 59 -9.74 14.59 7.54
CA MET A 59 -9.77 15.72 8.47
C MET A 59 -8.61 15.64 9.48
N ALA A 60 -8.32 14.45 10.02
CA ALA A 60 -7.17 14.23 10.90
C ALA A 60 -5.84 14.51 10.18
N ARG A 61 -5.67 14.12 8.91
CA ARG A 61 -4.47 14.45 8.10
C ARG A 61 -4.31 15.96 7.93
N GLY A 62 -5.40 16.69 7.65
CA GLY A 62 -5.38 18.15 7.61
C GLY A 62 -5.01 18.78 8.95
N LEU A 63 -5.54 18.27 10.06
CA LEU A 63 -5.20 18.72 11.41
C LEU A 63 -3.74 18.45 11.76
N TYR A 64 -3.23 17.26 11.44
CA TYR A 64 -1.83 16.88 11.62
C TYR A 64 -0.91 17.89 10.94
N TYR A 65 -1.18 18.21 9.67
CA TYR A 65 -0.39 19.18 8.91
C TYR A 65 -0.35 20.56 9.59
N ILE A 66 -1.49 21.10 10.01
CA ILE A 66 -1.51 22.43 10.65
C ILE A 66 -0.89 22.41 12.05
N HIS A 67 -1.02 21.30 12.79
CA HIS A 67 -0.41 21.12 14.12
C HIS A 67 1.12 21.04 14.03
N GLN A 68 1.67 20.35 13.02
CA GLN A 68 3.11 20.34 12.71
C GLN A 68 3.63 21.75 12.37
N ASN A 69 2.79 22.57 11.73
CA ASN A 69 3.08 23.98 11.47
C ASN A 69 2.80 24.90 12.67
N ASN A 70 2.64 24.34 13.88
CA ASN A 70 2.38 25.06 15.13
C ASN A 70 1.11 25.94 15.11
N ILE A 71 0.09 25.56 14.34
CA ILE A 71 -1.19 26.24 14.24
C ILE A 71 -2.28 25.43 14.94
N VAL A 72 -3.15 26.10 15.69
CA VAL A 72 -4.38 25.52 16.27
C VAL A 72 -5.58 26.14 15.55
N HIS A 73 -6.53 25.32 15.07
CA HIS A 73 -7.67 25.75 14.25
C HIS A 73 -8.71 26.56 15.05
N ARG A 74 -9.08 26.07 16.24
CA ARG A 74 -9.97 26.72 17.24
C ARG A 74 -11.46 26.83 16.89
N ASP A 75 -11.85 26.66 15.62
CA ASP A 75 -13.26 26.64 15.20
C ASP A 75 -13.55 25.52 14.18
N LEU A 76 -13.07 24.30 14.47
CA LEU A 76 -13.39 23.14 13.62
C LEU A 76 -14.84 22.70 13.87
N LYS A 77 -15.61 22.56 12.79
CA LYS A 77 -17.00 22.10 12.74
C LYS A 77 -17.33 21.66 11.32
N SER A 78 -18.39 20.88 11.11
CA SER A 78 -18.80 20.44 9.76
C SER A 78 -19.04 21.59 8.77
N ALA A 79 -19.38 22.79 9.24
CA ALA A 79 -19.54 23.98 8.41
C ALA A 79 -18.20 24.54 7.85
N ASN A 80 -17.10 24.29 8.56
CA ASN A 80 -15.75 24.75 8.23
C ASN A 80 -14.89 23.64 7.58
N VAL A 81 -15.56 22.60 7.09
CA VAL A 81 -14.98 21.52 6.31
C VAL A 81 -15.66 21.55 4.94
N LEU A 82 -14.88 21.73 3.88
CA LEU A 82 -15.37 21.72 2.50
C LEU A 82 -15.09 20.38 1.84
N LEU A 83 -15.93 20.00 0.88
CA LEU A 83 -15.81 18.79 0.09
C LEU A 83 -15.64 19.14 -1.39
N THR A 84 -14.69 18.49 -2.07
CA THR A 84 -14.58 18.57 -3.54
C THR A 84 -15.71 17.77 -4.20
N LYS A 85 -15.86 17.87 -5.53
CA LYS A 85 -16.78 16.98 -6.29
C LYS A 85 -16.52 15.48 -6.09
N TYR A 86 -15.32 15.10 -5.62
CA TYR A 86 -14.91 13.72 -5.37
C TYR A 86 -14.98 13.32 -3.89
N MET A 87 -15.61 14.13 -3.04
CA MET A 87 -15.71 13.89 -1.58
C MET A 87 -14.35 13.87 -0.87
N GLU A 88 -13.41 14.70 -1.33
CA GLU A 88 -12.15 14.94 -0.63
C GLU A 88 -12.29 16.13 0.33
N VAL A 89 -11.70 16.04 1.51
CA VAL A 89 -11.74 17.06 2.56
C VAL A 89 -10.82 18.24 2.27
N LYS A 90 -11.34 19.45 2.48
CA LYS A 90 -10.56 20.70 2.59
C LYS A 90 -10.98 21.49 3.83
N LEU A 91 -10.12 21.52 4.85
CA LEU A 91 -10.32 22.36 6.04
C LEU A 91 -10.25 23.84 5.63
N CYS A 92 -11.18 24.64 6.13
CA CYS A 92 -11.30 26.06 5.81
C CYS A 92 -11.64 26.91 7.04
N ASP A 93 -11.72 28.23 6.83
CA ASP A 93 -12.03 29.22 7.87
C ASP A 93 -11.03 29.26 9.05
N PHE A 94 -9.79 29.65 8.72
CA PHE A 94 -8.71 29.89 9.68
C PHE A 94 -8.81 31.25 10.38
N GLY A 95 -9.98 31.91 10.37
CA GLY A 95 -10.14 33.26 10.91
C GLY A 95 -9.85 33.37 12.42
N LEU A 96 -10.06 32.28 13.16
CA LEU A 96 -9.77 32.16 14.59
C LEU A 96 -8.46 31.41 14.88
N ALA A 97 -7.78 30.89 13.86
CA ALA A 97 -6.58 30.07 14.04
C ALA A 97 -5.40 30.88 14.61
N MET A 98 -4.56 30.23 15.42
CA MET A 98 -3.43 30.90 16.10
C MET A 98 -2.14 30.08 15.98
N THR A 99 -1.03 30.76 15.68
CA THR A 99 0.34 30.19 15.72
C THR A 99 0.92 30.27 17.13
N LYS A 100 1.46 29.17 17.66
CA LYS A 100 2.05 29.10 19.02
C LYS A 100 3.22 30.08 19.26
N THR A 101 3.92 30.53 18.22
CA THR A 101 5.15 31.34 18.32
C THR A 101 4.93 32.84 18.53
N LYS A 102 3.71 33.36 18.31
CA LYS A 102 3.39 34.75 18.65
C LYS A 102 2.87 34.82 20.07
N SER A 103 3.78 35.10 21.01
CA SER A 103 3.45 35.72 22.29
C SER A 103 2.91 37.14 22.06
N SER A 104 1.74 37.26 21.43
CA SER A 104 0.97 38.49 21.57
C SER A 104 0.43 38.51 22.98
N SER A 105 0.96 39.42 23.78
CA SER A 105 0.62 39.80 25.16
C SER A 105 -0.82 40.27 25.37
N LYS A 106 -1.79 39.80 24.57
CA LYS A 106 -3.22 39.96 24.82
C LYS A 106 -3.77 38.62 25.29
N SER A 107 -3.79 38.42 26.61
CA SER A 107 -4.63 37.38 27.19
C SER A 107 -6.09 37.72 26.89
N SER A 108 -6.67 37.09 25.87
CA SER A 108 -8.11 37.15 25.64
C SER A 108 -8.80 36.60 26.88
N THR A 109 -9.58 37.43 27.57
CA THR A 109 -10.38 37.03 28.74
C THR A 109 -11.67 36.29 28.32
N SER A 110 -12.01 36.32 27.03
CA SER A 110 -13.13 35.59 26.44
C SER A 110 -12.65 34.45 25.54
N PHE A 111 -13.32 33.31 25.61
CA PHE A 111 -13.17 32.24 24.63
C PHE A 111 -13.84 32.63 23.29
N ALA A 112 -13.37 32.09 22.17
CA ALA A 112 -13.86 32.37 20.83
C ALA A 112 -13.87 31.08 20.02
N GLY A 113 -14.97 30.82 19.31
CA GLY A 113 -15.26 29.57 18.61
C GLY A 113 -16.75 29.24 18.75
N THR A 114 -17.16 28.13 18.14
CA THR A 114 -18.56 27.69 18.15
C THR A 114 -18.81 26.77 19.34
N LEU A 115 -19.53 27.28 20.36
CA LEU A 115 -19.62 26.69 21.71
C LEU A 115 -19.82 25.16 21.77
N ARG A 116 -20.71 24.61 20.93
CA ARG A 116 -21.06 23.18 20.94
C ARG A 116 -19.93 22.26 20.47
N TRP A 117 -18.92 22.78 19.78
CA TRP A 117 -17.71 22.05 19.35
C TRP A 117 -16.49 22.31 20.24
N MET A 118 -16.63 23.16 21.27
CA MET A 118 -15.50 23.58 22.10
C MET A 118 -15.20 22.59 23.22
N ALA A 119 -13.92 22.29 23.41
CA ALA A 119 -13.43 21.40 24.46
C ALA A 119 -13.59 22.00 25.88
N PRO A 120 -13.76 21.18 26.92
CA PRO A 120 -14.05 21.64 28.29
C PRO A 120 -12.99 22.61 28.86
N GLU A 121 -11.71 22.38 28.56
CA GLU A 121 -10.58 23.21 29.03
C GLU A 121 -10.60 24.64 28.46
N VAL A 122 -11.38 24.88 27.41
CA VAL A 122 -11.50 26.20 26.76
C VAL A 122 -12.43 27.13 27.52
N PHE A 123 -13.37 26.59 28.31
CA PHE A 123 -14.40 27.36 29.02
C PHE A 123 -13.92 28.04 30.31
N GLY A 124 -12.63 27.94 30.65
CA GLY A 124 -12.03 28.55 31.84
C GLY A 124 -11.85 30.07 31.74
N ARG A 125 -11.49 30.71 32.88
CA ARG A 125 -11.12 32.15 32.92
C ARG A 125 -9.91 32.49 32.04
N LYS A 126 -9.07 31.49 31.76
CA LYS A 126 -7.99 31.53 30.77
C LYS A 126 -8.21 30.36 29.80
N PRO A 127 -8.85 30.59 28.65
CA PRO A 127 -9.11 29.53 27.66
C PRO A 127 -7.81 28.86 27.19
N GLN A 128 -7.75 27.53 27.24
CA GLN A 128 -6.58 26.76 26.81
C GLN A 128 -6.84 26.10 25.45
N TYR A 129 -6.41 26.76 24.37
CA TYR A 129 -6.45 26.17 23.02
C TYR A 129 -5.18 25.39 22.76
N SER A 130 -5.32 24.18 22.22
CA SER A 130 -4.22 23.29 21.85
C SER A 130 -4.61 22.37 20.69
N ALA A 131 -3.65 21.60 20.17
CA ALA A 131 -3.95 20.53 19.22
C ALA A 131 -5.05 19.58 19.77
N LYS A 132 -5.02 19.29 21.07
CA LYS A 132 -6.01 18.43 21.76
C LYS A 132 -7.41 19.05 21.83
N SER A 133 -7.54 20.38 21.77
CA SER A 133 -8.86 21.02 21.66
C SER A 133 -9.42 20.94 20.24
N ASP A 134 -8.57 20.92 19.21
CA ASP A 134 -9.02 20.66 17.83
C ASP A 134 -9.44 19.19 17.67
N MET A 135 -8.75 18.26 18.32
CA MET A 135 -9.13 16.83 18.32
C MET A 135 -10.48 16.58 18.99
N TYR A 136 -10.80 17.29 20.06
CA TYR A 136 -12.14 17.26 20.64
C TYR A 136 -13.21 17.73 19.63
N ALA A 137 -12.93 18.83 18.92
CA ALA A 137 -13.82 19.35 17.90
C ALA A 137 -13.98 18.37 16.72
N LEU A 138 -12.92 17.62 16.35
CA LEU A 138 -13.00 16.55 15.36
C LEU A 138 -13.98 15.45 15.81
N GLY A 139 -13.92 15.03 17.08
CA GLY A 139 -14.88 14.09 17.66
C GLY A 139 -16.33 14.56 17.54
N MET A 140 -16.58 15.86 17.74
CA MET A 140 -17.91 16.46 17.54
C MET A 140 -18.34 16.41 16.07
N VAL A 141 -17.45 16.69 15.12
CA VAL A 141 -17.76 16.56 13.68
C VAL A 141 -18.02 15.11 13.28
N MET A 142 -17.28 14.16 13.87
CA MET A 142 -17.51 12.74 13.65
C MET A 142 -18.88 12.31 14.19
N TRP A 143 -19.33 12.86 15.31
CA TRP A 143 -20.69 12.65 15.80
C TRP A 143 -21.73 13.24 14.85
N GLU A 144 -21.50 14.44 14.28
CA GLU A 144 -22.44 15.03 13.30
C GLU A 144 -22.69 14.09 12.11
N MET A 145 -21.62 13.45 11.61
CA MET A 145 -21.70 12.45 10.53
C MET A 145 -22.37 11.14 10.97
N ALA A 146 -22.17 10.72 12.23
CA ALA A 146 -22.77 9.49 12.76
C ALA A 146 -24.27 9.67 12.99
N ALA A 147 -24.67 10.71 13.71
CA ALA A 147 -26.04 11.06 14.05
C ALA A 147 -26.84 11.64 12.87
N ASN A 148 -26.17 11.94 11.75
CA ASN A 148 -26.74 12.63 10.60
C ASN A 148 -27.46 13.93 11.00
N SER A 149 -26.83 14.67 11.92
CA SER A 149 -27.35 15.88 12.56
C SER A 149 -26.23 16.91 12.65
N THR A 150 -26.51 18.17 12.33
CA THR A 150 -25.51 19.25 12.37
C THR A 150 -25.55 20.07 13.67
N MET A 151 -26.32 19.63 14.67
CA MET A 151 -26.50 20.37 15.91
C MET A 151 -26.27 19.46 17.12
N PRO A 152 -25.04 19.41 17.65
CA PRO A 152 -24.77 18.74 18.92
C PRO A 152 -25.49 19.41 20.08
N PHE A 153 -25.95 18.60 21.03
CA PHE A 153 -26.78 18.88 22.19
C PHE A 153 -28.12 19.52 21.81
N SER A 154 -28.77 19.01 20.75
CA SER A 154 -29.98 19.62 20.17
C SER A 154 -31.17 19.67 21.14
N ASP A 155 -31.17 18.82 22.16
CA ASP A 155 -32.13 18.78 23.26
C ASP A 155 -32.00 19.96 24.22
N GLN A 156 -30.81 20.57 24.29
CA GLN A 156 -30.51 21.71 25.15
C GLN A 156 -30.73 23.03 24.41
N SER A 157 -31.62 23.87 24.94
CA SER A 157 -31.98 25.15 24.33
C SER A 157 -30.98 26.27 24.62
N ASP A 158 -30.29 26.24 25.77
CA ASP A 158 -29.32 27.26 26.18
C ASP A 158 -27.87 26.73 26.07
N ASN A 159 -27.02 27.51 25.42
CA ASN A 159 -25.58 27.24 25.35
C ASN A 159 -24.91 27.26 26.74
N SER A 160 -25.50 27.93 27.73
CA SER A 160 -25.02 27.92 29.11
C SER A 160 -25.17 26.54 29.75
N GLU A 161 -26.26 25.82 29.45
CA GLU A 161 -26.52 24.45 29.92
C GLU A 161 -25.55 23.48 29.27
N VAL A 162 -25.39 23.55 27.94
CA VAL A 162 -24.43 22.74 27.18
C VAL A 162 -23.02 22.91 27.74
N ARG A 163 -22.63 24.16 28.07
CA ARG A 163 -21.32 24.44 28.66
C ARG A 163 -21.12 23.74 30.01
N GLU A 164 -22.12 23.72 30.88
CA GLU A 164 -22.01 23.06 32.17
C GLU A 164 -22.02 21.54 32.05
N LEU A 165 -22.80 20.97 31.11
CA LEU A 165 -22.78 19.53 30.79
C LEU A 165 -21.40 19.09 30.29
N VAL A 166 -20.84 19.78 29.29
CA VAL A 166 -19.52 19.45 28.72
C VAL A 166 -18.41 19.55 29.78
N LYS A 167 -18.46 20.57 30.66
CA LYS A 167 -17.57 20.69 31.82
C LYS A 167 -17.77 19.58 32.84
N GLY A 168 -19.00 19.12 33.03
CA GLY A 168 -19.35 17.99 33.91
C GLY A 168 -18.84 16.65 33.40
N GLY A 169 -18.43 16.57 32.13
CA GLY A 169 -17.96 15.34 31.50
C GLY A 169 -19.00 14.64 30.62
N GLU A 170 -20.21 15.19 30.53
CA GLU A 170 -21.28 14.64 29.70
C GLU A 170 -20.90 14.69 28.21
N ARG A 171 -21.31 13.67 27.46
CA ARG A 171 -21.04 13.50 26.03
C ARG A 171 -22.30 13.10 25.30
N GLU A 172 -22.29 13.35 24.00
CA GLU A 172 -23.37 12.95 23.11
C GLU A 172 -23.46 11.44 22.93
N GLU A 173 -24.67 10.94 22.74
CA GLU A 173 -24.90 9.52 22.45
C GLU A 173 -24.69 9.24 20.96
N LEU A 174 -23.92 8.18 20.66
CA LEU A 174 -23.72 7.71 19.30
C LEU A 174 -24.81 6.69 18.90
N PRO A 175 -25.36 6.78 17.68
CA PRO A 175 -26.34 5.82 17.17
C PRO A 175 -25.90 4.36 17.33
N GLU A 176 -26.84 3.47 17.61
CA GLU A 176 -26.57 2.04 17.87
C GLU A 176 -25.83 1.35 16.72
N ASN A 177 -26.09 1.76 15.47
CA ASN A 177 -25.44 1.21 14.27
C ASN A 177 -24.01 1.73 14.04
N THR A 178 -23.45 2.55 14.94
CA THR A 178 -22.08 3.09 14.82
C THR A 178 -21.04 1.99 14.99
N PRO A 179 -20.16 1.72 14.00
CA PRO A 179 -19.13 0.70 14.10
C PRO A 179 -18.18 0.93 15.28
N ALA A 180 -17.72 -0.16 15.90
CA ALA A 180 -16.88 -0.13 17.10
C ALA A 180 -15.61 0.73 16.93
N VAL A 181 -14.94 0.67 15.79
CA VAL A 181 -13.74 1.48 15.50
C VAL A 181 -14.07 2.96 15.42
N TYR A 182 -15.18 3.31 14.76
CA TYR A 182 -15.60 4.70 14.64
C TYR A 182 -15.99 5.27 16.01
N ARG A 183 -16.74 4.49 16.79
CA ARG A 183 -17.10 4.79 18.18
C ARG A 183 -15.88 5.02 19.06
N TYR A 184 -14.91 4.10 19.00
CA TYR A 184 -13.65 4.22 19.75
C TYR A 184 -12.95 5.56 19.50
N TRP A 185 -12.84 5.97 18.24
CA TRP A 185 -12.16 7.22 17.89
C TRP A 185 -12.92 8.46 18.37
N VAL A 186 -14.25 8.45 18.25
CA VAL A 186 -15.09 9.53 18.78
C VAL A 186 -14.92 9.65 20.30
N GLU A 187 -15.02 8.53 21.02
CA GLU A 187 -14.90 8.50 22.49
C GLU A 187 -13.50 8.93 22.95
N ARG A 188 -12.45 8.49 22.26
CA ARG A 188 -11.06 8.92 22.51
C ARG A 188 -10.86 10.42 22.29
N CYS A 189 -11.45 10.99 21.23
CA CYS A 189 -11.41 12.45 21.00
C CYS A 189 -12.11 13.23 22.11
N TRP A 190 -13.07 12.61 22.79
CA TRP A 190 -13.89 13.21 23.85
C TRP A 190 -13.40 12.96 25.27
N GLU A 191 -12.25 12.32 25.45
CA GLU A 191 -11.61 12.17 26.75
C GLU A 191 -11.57 13.51 27.51
N HIS A 192 -12.03 13.50 28.76
CA HIS A 192 -12.16 14.73 29.54
C HIS A 192 -10.79 15.36 29.80
N ASP A 193 -9.79 14.54 30.10
CA ASP A 193 -8.39 14.94 30.21
C ASP A 193 -7.77 15.14 28.80
N PRO A 194 -7.35 16.37 28.43
CA PRO A 194 -6.78 16.64 27.11
C PRO A 194 -5.54 15.81 26.80
N THR A 195 -4.79 15.36 27.81
CA THR A 195 -3.56 14.57 27.61
C THR A 195 -3.83 13.14 27.16
N LYS A 196 -5.05 12.63 27.38
CA LYS A 196 -5.49 11.29 26.97
C LYS A 196 -6.11 11.26 25.58
N ARG A 197 -6.46 12.42 25.02
CA ARG A 197 -6.97 12.52 23.65
C ARG A 197 -5.86 12.16 22.65
N PRO A 198 -6.21 11.55 21.51
CA PRO A 198 -5.23 11.23 20.48
C PRO A 198 -4.58 12.51 19.93
N ASP A 199 -3.39 12.38 19.37
CA ASP A 199 -2.87 13.34 18.41
C ASP A 199 -3.49 13.07 17.03
N ALA A 200 -3.45 14.07 16.15
CA ALA A 200 -4.03 13.92 14.82
C ALA A 200 -3.43 12.72 14.06
N ASP A 201 -2.12 12.51 14.20
CA ASP A 201 -1.36 11.42 13.56
C ASP A 201 -1.89 10.02 13.92
N ASP A 202 -2.30 9.82 15.18
CA ASP A 202 -2.82 8.55 15.69
C ASP A 202 -4.05 8.07 14.89
N MET A 203 -4.81 9.02 14.33
CA MET A 203 -6.00 8.75 13.52
C MET A 203 -5.70 8.68 12.01
N THR A 204 -4.47 8.97 11.58
CA THR A 204 -4.07 8.97 10.17
C THR A 204 -3.34 7.72 9.74
N ALA A 205 -2.85 6.93 10.69
CA ALA A 205 -2.26 5.64 10.43
C ALA A 205 -3.30 4.73 9.75
N ASP A 206 -2.89 4.05 8.67
CA ASP A 206 -3.64 2.95 8.06
C ASP A 206 -3.69 1.70 8.97
N ASP A 207 -3.02 1.77 10.14
CA ASP A 207 -3.01 0.74 11.17
C ASP A 207 -4.23 0.86 12.09
N GLU A 208 -4.81 -0.30 12.37
CA GLU A 208 -5.98 -0.47 13.21
C GLU A 208 -5.82 0.24 14.56
N ALA A 209 -6.91 0.82 15.06
CA ALA A 209 -7.00 1.27 16.45
C ALA A 209 -6.43 0.17 17.38
N PRO A 210 -5.50 0.50 18.31
CA PRO A 210 -4.87 -0.52 19.14
C PRO A 210 -5.93 -1.20 20.02
N GLY A 211 -6.18 -2.50 19.78
CA GLY A 211 -7.07 -3.35 20.59
C GLY A 211 -8.19 -4.11 19.85
N MET A 212 -8.35 -3.97 18.54
CA MET A 212 -9.43 -4.62 17.78
C MET A 212 -9.45 -6.16 17.85
N ALA A 213 -8.28 -6.82 17.90
CA ALA A 213 -8.19 -8.28 18.01
C ALA A 213 -8.72 -8.86 19.34
N SER A 214 -8.80 -8.06 20.42
CA SER A 214 -9.32 -8.52 21.72
C SER A 214 -10.82 -8.29 21.89
N MET A 215 -11.36 -7.22 21.28
CA MET A 215 -12.78 -6.87 21.38
C MET A 215 -13.68 -7.74 20.48
N MET A 216 -13.18 -8.20 19.32
CA MET A 216 -13.92 -9.11 18.45
C MET A 216 -13.99 -10.56 18.97
N ASN A 217 -13.28 -10.90 20.04
CA ASN A 217 -13.19 -12.24 20.61
C ASN A 217 -14.11 -12.47 21.84
N ASN A 218 -15.08 -11.60 22.12
CA ASN A 218 -16.02 -11.80 23.23
C ASN A 218 -17.32 -12.49 22.77
N PRO A 219 -17.57 -13.78 23.12
CA PRO A 219 -18.74 -14.54 22.68
C PRO A 219 -20.08 -14.11 23.32
N SER A 220 -20.09 -13.00 24.07
CA SER A 220 -21.24 -12.58 24.90
C SER A 220 -22.22 -11.62 24.20
N LEU A 221 -21.99 -11.24 22.94
CA LEU A 221 -22.87 -10.36 22.17
C LEU A 221 -23.54 -11.13 21.03
N SER A 222 -24.33 -12.14 21.40
CA SER A 222 -25.37 -12.71 20.54
C SER A 222 -26.51 -11.70 20.42
N ILE A 223 -26.62 -10.98 19.31
CA ILE A 223 -27.87 -10.27 18.97
C ILE A 223 -28.60 -11.11 17.92
N SER A 224 -29.73 -11.66 18.37
CA SER A 224 -30.74 -12.34 17.59
C SER A 224 -31.20 -11.51 16.39
N PHE A 225 -31.04 -12.03 15.18
CA PHE A 225 -31.80 -11.56 14.02
C PHE A 225 -33.28 -11.88 14.27
N SER A 226 -34.11 -10.84 14.47
CA SER A 226 -35.56 -11.02 14.59
C SER A 226 -36.26 -10.79 13.24
N GLU A 227 -37.03 -11.79 12.83
CA GLU A 227 -37.86 -11.86 11.61
C GLU A 227 -39.05 -10.87 11.63
N SER A 228 -38.82 -9.54 11.64
CA SER A 228 -39.92 -8.56 11.62
C SER A 228 -39.98 -7.60 10.41
N MET A 229 -39.16 -7.82 9.36
CA MET A 229 -39.23 -7.03 8.12
C MET A 229 -39.68 -7.84 6.87
N MET A 230 -40.56 -8.82 7.05
CA MET A 230 -41.45 -9.28 5.96
C MET A 230 -42.90 -8.93 6.30
N GLY A 231 -43.35 -7.76 5.86
CA GLY A 231 -44.75 -7.37 6.02
C GLY A 231 -45.09 -5.96 5.57
N LYS A 232 -45.31 -5.78 4.26
CA LYS A 232 -46.46 -5.07 3.64
C LYS A 232 -46.09 -4.49 2.27
N LEU A 233 -46.29 -5.31 1.24
CA LEU A 233 -46.70 -4.82 -0.09
C LEU A 233 -47.88 -5.69 -0.52
N THR A 234 -49.08 -5.17 -0.28
CA THR A 234 -50.32 -5.66 -0.87
C THR A 234 -50.25 -5.45 -2.38
N ILE A 235 -50.11 -6.52 -3.15
CA ILE A 235 -50.30 -6.50 -4.60
C ILE A 235 -51.73 -6.94 -4.88
N SER A 236 -52.57 -6.01 -5.33
CA SER A 236 -53.84 -6.30 -5.97
C SER A 236 -53.59 -6.82 -7.39
N SER A 237 -54.09 -8.03 -7.65
CA SER A 237 -54.05 -8.69 -8.96
C SER A 237 -54.94 -7.96 -9.98
N PRO A 238 -54.60 -8.07 -11.28
CA PRO A 238 -55.60 -8.55 -12.22
C PRO A 238 -55.11 -9.72 -13.06
N SER A 239 -55.92 -10.78 -13.02
CA SER A 239 -56.27 -11.70 -14.11
C SER A 239 -55.26 -11.98 -15.22
N SER A 240 -54.70 -13.19 -15.21
CA SER A 240 -54.15 -13.86 -16.38
C SER A 240 -55.28 -14.54 -17.17
N THR A 241 -55.43 -14.19 -18.45
CA THR A 241 -56.01 -15.06 -19.47
C THR A 241 -54.88 -15.60 -20.32
N ALA A 242 -54.64 -16.91 -20.19
CA ALA A 242 -53.77 -17.67 -21.06
C ALA A 242 -54.41 -17.82 -22.44
N GLN A 243 -53.64 -17.56 -23.50
CA GLN A 243 -53.83 -18.19 -24.80
C GLN A 243 -52.49 -18.71 -25.31
N SER A 244 -52.53 -19.99 -25.64
CA SER A 244 -51.52 -20.83 -26.28
C SER A 244 -51.30 -20.46 -27.75
N VAL A 245 -50.16 -20.88 -28.31
CA VAL A 245 -50.02 -21.71 -29.53
C VAL A 245 -48.52 -21.78 -29.94
N PRO A 246 -48.06 -22.91 -30.55
CA PRO A 246 -46.70 -23.45 -30.38
C PRO A 246 -45.84 -23.37 -31.66
N GLY A 247 -44.55 -23.73 -31.54
CA GLY A 247 -43.69 -23.95 -32.72
C GLY A 247 -42.27 -24.38 -32.37
N ALA A 248 -42.11 -25.65 -32.00
CA ALA A 248 -40.82 -26.32 -31.93
C ALA A 248 -40.32 -26.68 -33.34
N VAL A 249 -39.01 -26.54 -33.59
CA VAL A 249 -38.28 -27.40 -34.54
C VAL A 249 -36.93 -27.79 -33.95
N THR A 250 -36.65 -29.07 -34.13
CA THR A 250 -35.69 -29.99 -33.55
C THR A 250 -34.23 -29.78 -33.95
N LEU A 251 -33.34 -30.15 -33.00
CA LEU A 251 -31.91 -30.40 -33.16
C LEU A 251 -31.66 -31.74 -33.87
N GLU A 252 -30.62 -31.80 -34.71
CA GLU A 252 -29.92 -33.04 -35.06
C GLU A 252 -28.43 -32.94 -34.69
N SER A 253 -27.92 -34.09 -34.28
CA SER A 253 -26.68 -34.40 -33.58
C SER A 253 -25.47 -34.63 -34.49
N GLY A 254 -24.27 -34.34 -33.97
CA GLY A 254 -23.00 -34.83 -34.53
C GLY A 254 -21.84 -34.70 -33.53
N THR A 255 -21.11 -35.78 -33.31
CA THR A 255 -20.16 -36.06 -32.22
C THR A 255 -18.69 -35.79 -32.59
N ARG A 256 -17.85 -35.25 -31.67
CA ARG A 256 -16.57 -35.85 -31.18
C ARG A 256 -15.62 -34.91 -30.39
N SER A 257 -15.06 -35.53 -29.33
CA SER A 257 -13.75 -35.39 -28.64
C SER A 257 -13.29 -34.07 -27.99
N SER A 258 -13.41 -34.08 -26.66
CA SER A 258 -12.43 -33.72 -25.62
C SER A 258 -11.29 -32.75 -25.95
N ASP A 259 -11.40 -31.53 -25.43
CA ASP A 259 -10.30 -30.77 -24.86
C ASP A 259 -10.82 -29.93 -23.68
N SER A 260 -10.05 -29.94 -22.59
CA SER A 260 -10.33 -29.32 -21.30
C SER A 260 -10.25 -27.79 -21.36
N ASN A 261 -11.38 -27.11 -21.13
CA ASN A 261 -11.46 -25.69 -20.80
C ASN A 261 -12.84 -25.36 -20.21
N GLU A 262 -13.02 -25.58 -18.90
CA GLU A 262 -14.25 -25.20 -18.18
C GLU A 262 -14.02 -23.93 -17.37
N ALA A 263 -14.37 -22.79 -17.97
CA ALA A 263 -15.01 -21.64 -17.32
C ALA A 263 -15.44 -20.62 -18.40
N ARG A 264 -16.33 -21.05 -19.30
CA ARG A 264 -17.14 -20.14 -20.12
C ARG A 264 -18.60 -20.39 -19.78
N SER A 265 -19.15 -19.60 -18.85
CA SER A 265 -20.60 -19.48 -18.74
C SER A 265 -21.10 -18.66 -19.93
N SER A 266 -22.09 -19.21 -20.59
CA SER A 266 -22.53 -18.87 -21.93
C SER A 266 -23.49 -17.68 -21.93
N ILE A 267 -22.99 -16.54 -22.40
CA ILE A 267 -23.74 -15.69 -23.33
C ILE A 267 -22.97 -15.70 -24.64
N SER A 268 -23.59 -16.28 -25.67
CA SER A 268 -23.14 -16.14 -27.05
C SER A 268 -23.48 -14.74 -27.53
N THR A 269 -22.50 -13.84 -27.47
CA THR A 269 -22.36 -12.76 -28.45
C THR A 269 -20.95 -12.84 -28.99
N SER A 270 -20.77 -13.57 -30.10
CA SER A 270 -19.56 -13.43 -30.90
C SER A 270 -19.49 -11.97 -31.36
N TRP A 271 -18.65 -11.19 -30.69
CA TRP A 271 -18.40 -9.80 -31.05
C TRP A 271 -17.91 -9.70 -32.49
N PRO A 272 -18.29 -8.65 -33.23
CA PRO A 272 -18.01 -8.61 -34.64
C PRO A 272 -16.51 -8.46 -34.92
N SER A 273 -16.03 -9.12 -35.98
CA SER A 273 -14.63 -9.07 -36.38
C SER A 273 -14.20 -7.66 -36.83
N ALA A 274 -12.88 -7.43 -36.91
CA ALA A 274 -12.28 -6.16 -37.37
C ALA A 274 -12.74 -5.68 -38.77
N SER A 275 -13.52 -6.49 -39.50
CA SER A 275 -14.10 -6.17 -40.82
C SER A 275 -15.35 -5.28 -40.78
N GLN A 276 -15.93 -4.96 -39.61
CA GLN A 276 -17.13 -4.12 -39.54
C GLN A 276 -16.88 -2.62 -39.70
N THR A 277 -17.88 -1.94 -40.27
CA THR A 277 -17.88 -0.50 -40.56
C THR A 277 -17.98 0.34 -39.28
N PRO A 278 -17.39 1.55 -39.23
CA PRO A 278 -17.45 2.44 -38.05
C PRO A 278 -18.87 2.67 -37.49
N SER A 279 -19.90 2.61 -38.34
CA SER A 279 -21.30 2.78 -37.92
C SER A 279 -21.85 1.57 -37.15
N GLU A 280 -21.41 0.35 -37.43
CA GLU A 280 -21.83 -0.85 -36.70
C GLU A 280 -21.15 -0.90 -35.34
N ARG A 281 -19.88 -0.45 -35.29
CA ARG A 281 -19.09 -0.29 -34.07
C ARG A 281 -19.75 0.65 -33.07
N ALA A 282 -20.18 1.82 -33.55
CA ALA A 282 -20.86 2.81 -32.72
C ALA A 282 -22.20 2.29 -32.15
N ARG A 283 -22.97 1.53 -32.95
CA ARG A 283 -24.25 0.95 -32.48
C ARG A 283 -24.05 -0.12 -31.41
N ALA A 284 -23.06 -1.01 -31.59
CA ALA A 284 -22.74 -2.03 -30.60
C ALA A 284 -22.28 -1.42 -29.28
N LEU A 285 -21.48 -0.35 -29.33
CA LEU A 285 -21.03 0.37 -28.14
C LEU A 285 -22.19 1.06 -27.40
N ILE A 286 -23.14 1.66 -28.12
CA ILE A 286 -24.32 2.29 -27.50
C ILE A 286 -25.14 1.25 -26.72
N ILE A 287 -25.41 0.09 -27.32
CA ILE A 287 -26.15 -1.00 -26.65
C ILE A 287 -25.39 -1.47 -25.40
N LEU A 288 -24.06 -1.63 -25.50
CA LEU A 288 -23.24 -2.03 -24.36
C LEU A 288 -23.26 -0.99 -23.22
N ILE A 289 -23.25 0.30 -23.54
CA ILE A 289 -23.38 1.38 -22.55
C ILE A 289 -24.76 1.32 -21.89
N GLU A 290 -25.83 1.19 -22.68
CA GLU A 290 -27.20 1.08 -22.16
C GLU A 290 -27.35 -0.14 -21.23
N ASP A 291 -26.82 -1.30 -21.61
CA ASP A 291 -26.84 -2.50 -20.77
C ASP A 291 -26.03 -2.30 -19.48
N ALA A 292 -24.84 -1.69 -19.57
CA ALA A 292 -23.99 -1.41 -18.42
C ALA A 292 -24.66 -0.42 -17.44
N GLU A 293 -25.36 0.59 -17.96
CA GLU A 293 -26.17 1.54 -17.19
C GLU A 293 -27.38 0.87 -16.52
N ASN A 294 -27.95 -0.16 -17.16
CA ASN A 294 -29.04 -0.97 -16.63
C ASN A 294 -28.57 -2.09 -15.67
N ASN A 295 -27.42 -1.90 -15.01
CA ASN A 295 -26.82 -2.83 -14.04
C ASN A 295 -26.48 -4.23 -14.58
N ASN A 296 -26.26 -4.37 -15.89
CA ASN A 296 -25.70 -5.62 -16.41
C ASN A 296 -24.19 -5.69 -16.09
N VAL A 297 -23.85 -6.51 -15.10
CA VAL A 297 -22.46 -6.70 -14.62
C VAL A 297 -21.50 -7.13 -15.74
N ALA A 298 -21.93 -8.02 -16.64
CA ALA A 298 -21.08 -8.48 -17.74
C ALA A 298 -20.77 -7.34 -18.71
N ALA A 299 -21.79 -6.53 -19.05
CA ALA A 299 -21.62 -5.35 -19.88
C ALA A 299 -20.70 -4.31 -19.24
N GLN A 300 -20.80 -4.12 -17.91
CA GLN A 300 -19.91 -3.20 -17.17
C GLN A 300 -18.45 -3.64 -17.23
N VAL A 301 -18.16 -4.93 -17.00
CA VAL A 301 -16.80 -5.48 -17.07
C VAL A 301 -16.22 -5.35 -18.48
N GLU A 302 -17.03 -5.62 -19.49
CA GLU A 302 -16.64 -5.52 -20.89
C GLU A 302 -16.36 -4.07 -21.30
N LEU A 303 -17.26 -3.15 -20.98
CA LEU A 303 -17.11 -1.73 -21.25
C LEU A 303 -15.87 -1.16 -20.56
N ALA A 304 -15.62 -1.55 -19.30
CA ALA A 304 -14.43 -1.17 -18.57
C ALA A 304 -13.14 -1.62 -19.28
N GLY A 305 -13.13 -2.84 -19.84
CA GLY A 305 -12.01 -3.38 -20.61
C GLY A 305 -11.78 -2.65 -21.94
N LEU A 306 -12.83 -2.17 -22.60
CA LEU A 306 -12.71 -1.36 -23.82
C LEU A 306 -12.04 -0.01 -23.53
N TYR A 307 -12.50 0.69 -22.48
CA TYR A 307 -11.89 1.95 -22.03
C TYR A 307 -10.44 1.77 -21.58
N ALA A 308 -10.11 0.68 -20.87
CA ALA A 308 -8.74 0.38 -20.45
C ALA A 308 -7.76 0.24 -21.62
N LYS A 309 -8.21 -0.40 -22.71
CA LYS A 309 -7.38 -0.71 -23.89
C LYS A 309 -7.40 0.37 -24.95
N GLY A 310 -8.34 1.32 -24.88
CA GLY A 310 -8.61 2.26 -25.99
C GLY A 310 -9.14 1.53 -27.23
N ASN A 311 -9.79 0.40 -27.03
CA ASN A 311 -10.38 -0.38 -28.10
C ASN A 311 -11.72 0.26 -28.46
N TRP A 312 -11.82 0.84 -29.66
CA TRP A 312 -13.08 1.39 -30.23
C TRP A 312 -13.57 2.68 -29.56
N VAL A 313 -13.11 2.95 -28.34
CA VAL A 313 -13.24 4.20 -27.59
C VAL A 313 -11.86 4.82 -27.35
N VAL A 314 -11.82 6.13 -27.07
CA VAL A 314 -10.60 6.76 -26.57
C VAL A 314 -10.22 6.10 -25.25
N LYS A 315 -8.94 5.75 -25.09
CA LYS A 315 -8.45 5.16 -23.83
C LYS A 315 -8.76 6.12 -22.68
N ASP A 316 -9.46 5.62 -21.68
CA ASP A 316 -9.88 6.40 -20.52
C ASP A 316 -9.81 5.53 -19.27
N GLU A 317 -8.82 5.80 -18.42
CA GLU A 317 -8.59 5.00 -17.22
C GLU A 317 -9.61 5.32 -16.10
N ASP A 318 -10.17 6.54 -16.08
CA ASP A 318 -11.18 6.96 -15.11
C ASP A 318 -12.54 6.31 -15.43
N GLU A 319 -12.94 6.25 -16.71
CA GLU A 319 -14.10 5.46 -17.14
C GLU A 319 -13.92 3.98 -16.83
N SER A 320 -12.74 3.44 -17.17
CA SER A 320 -12.43 2.03 -16.93
C SER A 320 -12.55 1.68 -15.45
N PHE A 321 -11.94 2.49 -14.59
CA PHE A 321 -12.03 2.32 -13.14
C PHE A 321 -13.48 2.38 -12.67
N ARG A 322 -14.28 3.35 -13.11
CA ARG A 322 -15.67 3.47 -12.66
C ARG A 322 -16.52 2.25 -13.01
N TRP A 323 -16.39 1.72 -14.22
CA TRP A 323 -17.15 0.57 -14.65
C TRP A 323 -16.70 -0.72 -13.95
N TYR A 324 -15.39 -0.91 -13.75
CA TYR A 324 -14.89 -2.01 -12.92
C TYR A 324 -15.35 -1.91 -11.47
N MET A 325 -15.36 -0.71 -10.88
CA MET A 325 -15.88 -0.45 -9.53
C MET A 325 -17.34 -0.86 -9.40
N ARG A 326 -18.21 -0.42 -10.34
CA ARG A 326 -19.64 -0.79 -10.33
C ARG A 326 -19.84 -2.31 -10.39
N ALA A 327 -19.09 -3.00 -11.25
CA ALA A 327 -19.17 -4.45 -11.35
C ALA A 327 -18.65 -5.15 -10.07
N ALA A 328 -17.59 -4.62 -9.47
CA ALA A 328 -17.00 -5.13 -8.24
C ALA A 328 -17.92 -4.96 -7.03
N GLU A 329 -18.62 -3.83 -6.93
CA GLU A 329 -19.64 -3.53 -5.91
C GLU A 329 -20.84 -4.48 -6.00
N GLN A 330 -21.22 -4.88 -7.22
CA GLN A 330 -22.23 -5.93 -7.46
C GLN A 330 -21.72 -7.36 -7.24
N GLY A 331 -20.46 -7.51 -6.79
CA GLY A 331 -19.91 -8.78 -6.37
C GLY A 331 -19.18 -9.58 -7.46
N HIS A 332 -18.91 -9.00 -8.63
CA HIS A 332 -18.15 -9.68 -9.69
C HIS A 332 -16.70 -9.92 -9.26
N VAL A 333 -16.31 -11.18 -9.07
CA VAL A 333 -15.04 -11.57 -8.42
C VAL A 333 -13.82 -11.05 -9.17
N ALA A 334 -13.75 -11.24 -10.48
CA ALA A 334 -12.62 -10.75 -11.27
C ALA A 334 -12.57 -9.21 -11.32
N ALA A 335 -13.72 -8.53 -11.22
CA ALA A 335 -13.73 -7.07 -11.15
C ALA A 335 -13.21 -6.59 -9.79
N GLN A 336 -13.55 -7.28 -8.70
CA GLN A 336 -12.99 -7.01 -7.37
C GLN A 336 -11.46 -7.14 -7.38
N PHE A 337 -10.93 -8.20 -7.99
CA PHE A 337 -9.47 -8.34 -8.17
C PHE A 337 -8.87 -7.20 -9.00
N ILE A 338 -9.46 -6.88 -10.17
CA ILE A 338 -8.99 -5.82 -11.06
C ILE A 338 -9.00 -4.46 -10.37
N VAL A 339 -10.06 -4.14 -9.61
CA VAL A 339 -10.13 -2.91 -8.83
C VAL A 339 -8.98 -2.84 -7.82
N GLY A 340 -8.63 -3.95 -7.16
CA GLY A 340 -7.45 -4.02 -6.31
C GLY A 340 -6.17 -3.63 -7.05
N GLU A 341 -5.96 -4.16 -8.25
CA GLU A 341 -4.81 -3.81 -9.11
C GLU A 341 -4.82 -2.34 -9.55
N LEU A 342 -6.00 -1.76 -9.81
CA LEU A 342 -6.14 -0.35 -10.18
C LEU A 342 -5.75 0.56 -9.00
N PHE A 343 -6.14 0.23 -7.78
CA PHE A 343 -5.68 0.94 -6.58
C PHE A 343 -4.18 0.76 -6.31
N MET A 344 -3.60 -0.40 -6.60
CA MET A 344 -2.15 -0.60 -6.46
C MET A 344 -1.34 0.20 -7.48
N SER A 345 -1.84 0.29 -8.72
CA SER A 345 -1.14 0.96 -9.82
C SER A 345 -1.46 2.45 -9.95
N GLY A 346 -2.54 2.93 -9.35
CA GLY A 346 -3.00 4.31 -9.48
C GLY A 346 -3.61 4.64 -10.86
N ARG A 347 -4.10 3.62 -11.58
CA ARG A 347 -4.73 3.80 -12.90
C ARG A 347 -6.22 4.11 -12.73
N GLY A 348 -6.62 5.32 -13.11
CA GLY A 348 -8.01 5.80 -12.94
C GLY A 348 -8.41 6.10 -11.49
N THR A 349 -7.47 6.04 -10.55
CA THR A 349 -7.66 6.30 -9.12
C THR A 349 -6.33 6.69 -8.48
N PRO A 350 -6.29 7.47 -7.38
CA PRO A 350 -5.08 7.59 -6.57
C PRO A 350 -4.59 6.22 -6.08
N VAL A 351 -3.27 6.06 -5.96
CA VAL A 351 -2.66 4.85 -5.38
C VAL A 351 -3.14 4.69 -3.93
N SER A 352 -3.67 3.51 -3.60
CA SER A 352 -4.10 3.18 -2.23
C SER A 352 -3.93 1.69 -1.94
N ARG A 353 -2.88 1.35 -1.16
CA ARG A 353 -2.67 -0.03 -0.71
C ARG A 353 -3.82 -0.52 0.15
N THR A 354 -4.34 0.32 1.04
CA THR A 354 -5.46 -0.01 1.94
C THR A 354 -6.72 -0.38 1.16
N ALA A 355 -7.08 0.42 0.14
CA ALA A 355 -8.23 0.10 -0.71
C ALA A 355 -7.99 -1.20 -1.50
N ALA A 356 -6.78 -1.41 -2.01
CA ALA A 356 -6.43 -2.65 -2.70
C ALA A 356 -6.61 -3.89 -1.82
N VAL A 357 -6.16 -3.85 -0.56
CA VAL A 357 -6.36 -4.94 0.43
C VAL A 357 -7.83 -5.30 0.58
N VAL A 358 -8.72 -4.31 0.71
CA VAL A 358 -10.16 -4.55 0.86
C VAL A 358 -10.73 -5.29 -0.34
N TRP A 359 -10.34 -4.87 -1.55
CA TRP A 359 -10.84 -5.47 -2.79
C TRP A 359 -10.24 -6.85 -3.07
N TYR A 360 -8.94 -7.04 -2.81
CA TYR A 360 -8.32 -8.36 -2.85
C TYR A 360 -8.93 -9.31 -1.83
N ARG A 361 -9.23 -8.85 -0.61
CA ARG A 361 -9.90 -9.67 0.41
C ARG A 361 -11.27 -10.15 -0.06
N ARG A 362 -12.10 -9.25 -0.60
CA ARG A 362 -13.41 -9.61 -1.15
C ARG A 362 -13.32 -10.66 -2.26
N ALA A 363 -12.34 -10.53 -3.15
CA ALA A 363 -12.11 -11.52 -4.21
C ALA A 363 -11.54 -12.85 -3.64
N ALA A 364 -10.63 -12.77 -2.68
CA ALA A 364 -9.97 -13.92 -2.05
C ALA A 364 -10.95 -14.76 -1.21
N GLU A 365 -11.89 -14.13 -0.51
CA GLU A 365 -13.00 -14.78 0.21
C GLU A 365 -13.91 -15.57 -0.73
N LYS A 366 -14.01 -15.13 -1.99
CA LYS A 366 -14.71 -15.83 -3.08
C LYS A 366 -13.81 -16.79 -3.86
N ASN A 367 -12.70 -17.19 -3.24
CA ASN A 367 -11.74 -18.16 -3.75
C ASN A 367 -11.05 -17.76 -5.07
N HIS A 368 -10.76 -16.48 -5.27
CA HIS A 368 -9.95 -16.02 -6.41
C HIS A 368 -8.46 -16.20 -6.12
N ALA A 369 -7.79 -17.12 -6.82
CA ALA A 369 -6.40 -17.49 -6.56
C ALA A 369 -5.43 -16.30 -6.65
N GLU A 370 -5.49 -15.49 -7.70
CA GLU A 370 -4.59 -14.34 -7.84
C GLU A 370 -4.80 -13.30 -6.74
N ALA A 371 -6.04 -13.17 -6.23
CA ALA A 371 -6.33 -12.23 -5.15
C ALA A 371 -5.78 -12.76 -3.82
N GLN A 372 -5.87 -14.07 -3.58
CA GLN A 372 -5.25 -14.73 -2.43
C GLN A 372 -3.72 -14.57 -2.48
N ASN A 373 -3.09 -14.77 -3.64
CA ASN A 373 -1.66 -14.54 -3.83
C ASN A 373 -1.26 -13.08 -3.53
N LYS A 374 -1.95 -12.11 -4.15
CA LYS A 374 -1.64 -10.68 -3.94
C LYS A 374 -1.86 -10.27 -2.48
N LEU A 375 -2.95 -10.71 -1.86
CA LEU A 375 -3.23 -10.41 -0.46
C LEU A 375 -2.19 -11.05 0.48
N GLY A 376 -1.77 -12.30 0.21
CA GLY A 376 -0.71 -12.96 0.95
C GLY A 376 0.62 -12.19 0.87
N TRP A 377 0.97 -11.69 -0.32
CA TRP A 377 2.14 -10.84 -0.51
C TRP A 377 2.07 -9.53 0.28
N MET A 378 0.89 -8.90 0.32
CA MET A 378 0.68 -7.67 1.08
C MET A 378 0.79 -7.89 2.59
N TYR A 379 0.29 -9.01 3.12
CA TYR A 379 0.40 -9.33 4.55
C TYR A 379 1.84 -9.64 4.96
N LEU A 380 2.58 -10.39 4.13
CA LEU A 380 3.97 -10.73 4.42
C LEU A 380 4.88 -9.49 4.38
N ASN A 381 4.74 -8.63 3.37
CA ASN A 381 5.64 -7.48 3.18
C ASN A 381 5.17 -6.19 3.88
N GLY A 382 3.91 -6.10 4.29
CA GLY A 382 3.32 -4.88 4.84
C GLY A 382 3.13 -4.89 6.35
N GLN A 383 2.82 -6.04 6.96
CA GLN A 383 2.38 -6.11 8.36
C GLN A 383 3.02 -7.26 9.17
N GLY A 384 3.80 -8.15 8.54
CA GLY A 384 4.42 -9.29 9.22
C GLY A 384 3.41 -10.32 9.74
N ILE A 385 2.22 -10.38 9.13
CA ILE A 385 1.16 -11.31 9.51
C ILE A 385 1.37 -12.64 8.78
N GLU A 386 2.39 -13.38 9.22
CA GLU A 386 2.93 -14.54 8.49
C GLU A 386 1.93 -15.71 8.41
N GLN A 387 1.10 -15.92 9.44
CA GLN A 387 0.13 -17.03 9.47
C GLN A 387 -1.00 -16.84 8.45
N GLU A 388 -1.53 -15.62 8.34
CA GLU A 388 -2.58 -15.27 7.40
C GLU A 388 -2.04 -15.28 5.97
N ALA A 389 -0.79 -14.80 5.77
CA ALA A 389 -0.10 -14.93 4.50
C ALA A 389 0.08 -16.40 4.10
N LEU A 390 0.54 -17.26 5.01
CA LEU A 390 0.70 -18.70 4.79
C LEU A 390 -0.64 -19.35 4.37
N SER A 391 -1.73 -19.03 5.07
CA SER A 391 -3.06 -19.54 4.77
C SER A 391 -3.54 -19.15 3.36
N LEU A 392 -3.35 -17.88 2.99
CA LEU A 392 -3.71 -17.36 1.68
C LEU A 392 -2.86 -17.97 0.56
N TYR A 393 -1.55 -18.07 0.76
CA TYR A 393 -0.67 -18.71 -0.21
C TYR A 393 -0.98 -20.18 -0.38
N ARG A 394 -1.28 -20.91 0.70
CA ARG A 394 -1.69 -22.33 0.60
C ARG A 394 -2.95 -22.49 -0.26
N LYS A 395 -4.00 -21.71 0.01
CA LYS A 395 -5.25 -21.76 -0.80
C LYS A 395 -5.00 -21.44 -2.27
N SER A 396 -4.18 -20.43 -2.55
CA SER A 396 -3.85 -20.03 -3.92
C SER A 396 -2.97 -21.07 -4.64
N ALA A 397 -1.99 -21.63 -3.93
CA ALA A 397 -1.07 -22.63 -4.43
C ALA A 397 -1.75 -23.96 -4.76
N GLU A 398 -2.72 -24.37 -3.94
CA GLU A 398 -3.59 -25.53 -4.16
C GLU A 398 -4.46 -25.39 -5.41
N GLN A 399 -4.80 -24.16 -5.80
CA GLN A 399 -5.52 -23.85 -7.05
C GLN A 399 -4.59 -23.78 -8.27
N GLY A 400 -3.29 -24.01 -8.09
CA GLY A 400 -2.33 -24.05 -9.20
C GLY A 400 -1.60 -22.73 -9.48
N ASN A 401 -1.85 -21.66 -8.73
CA ASN A 401 -1.18 -20.38 -8.96
C ASN A 401 0.34 -20.50 -8.72
N ALA A 402 1.14 -20.36 -9.79
CA ALA A 402 2.58 -20.58 -9.74
C ALA A 402 3.31 -19.63 -8.79
N ASP A 403 2.91 -18.35 -8.74
CA ASP A 403 3.53 -17.36 -7.85
C ASP A 403 3.27 -17.72 -6.38
N ALA A 404 2.05 -18.12 -6.04
CA ALA A 404 1.73 -18.56 -4.68
C ALA A 404 2.45 -19.87 -4.31
N GLN A 405 2.61 -20.79 -5.25
CA GLN A 405 3.42 -22.01 -5.04
C GLN A 405 4.89 -21.66 -4.78
N ASN A 406 5.43 -20.67 -5.49
CA ASN A 406 6.79 -20.16 -5.22
C ASN A 406 6.86 -19.55 -3.82
N SER A 407 5.96 -18.63 -3.49
CA SER A 407 5.93 -17.95 -2.18
C SER A 407 5.76 -18.94 -1.04
N LEU A 408 4.85 -19.91 -1.16
CA LEU A 408 4.66 -20.96 -0.17
C LEU A 408 5.91 -21.82 -0.01
N GLY A 409 6.56 -22.18 -1.12
CA GLY A 409 7.83 -22.88 -1.12
C GLY A 409 8.93 -22.10 -0.39
N SER A 410 9.04 -20.79 -0.64
CA SER A 410 9.98 -19.91 0.06
C SER A 410 9.69 -19.79 1.55
N MET A 411 8.41 -19.74 1.95
CA MET A 411 8.03 -19.71 3.37
C MET A 411 8.49 -20.96 4.11
N TYR A 412 8.29 -22.16 3.53
CA TYR A 412 8.81 -23.40 4.08
C TYR A 412 10.34 -23.48 4.08
N MET A 413 10.98 -22.94 3.03
CA MET A 413 12.45 -22.92 2.93
C MET A 413 13.07 -22.02 4.00
N LEU A 414 12.45 -20.89 4.32
CA LEU A 414 12.96 -19.90 5.28
C LEU A 414 12.43 -20.10 6.70
N GLY A 415 11.39 -20.92 6.88
CA GLY A 415 10.69 -21.06 8.17
C GLY A 415 9.86 -19.81 8.55
N GLN A 416 9.35 -19.07 7.56
CA GLN A 416 8.54 -17.86 7.78
C GLN A 416 7.08 -18.26 8.00
N GLY A 417 6.54 -18.00 9.20
CA GLY A 417 5.18 -18.40 9.59
C GLY A 417 4.94 -19.91 9.69
N VAL A 418 5.93 -20.75 9.40
CA VAL A 418 5.83 -22.22 9.43
C VAL A 418 7.16 -22.82 9.84
N GLU A 419 7.17 -24.02 10.41
CA GLU A 419 8.42 -24.74 10.67
C GLU A 419 9.18 -24.97 9.36
N GLN A 420 10.49 -24.75 9.39
CA GLN A 420 11.34 -24.91 8.20
C GLN A 420 11.32 -26.36 7.73
N ASP A 421 10.93 -26.56 6.48
CA ASP A 421 10.87 -27.87 5.84
C ASP A 421 11.31 -27.77 4.38
N TYR A 422 12.56 -28.19 4.12
CA TYR A 422 13.11 -28.17 2.78
C TYR A 422 12.45 -29.18 1.82
N ALA A 423 11.89 -30.28 2.33
CA ALA A 423 11.22 -31.25 1.48
C ALA A 423 9.88 -30.69 0.98
N GLU A 424 9.10 -30.08 1.87
CA GLU A 424 7.85 -29.43 1.52
C GLU A 424 8.09 -28.19 0.64
N ALA A 425 9.13 -27.40 0.95
CA ALA A 425 9.57 -26.29 0.09
C ALA A 425 9.85 -26.77 -1.34
N LEU A 426 10.65 -27.82 -1.50
CA LEU A 426 11.01 -28.37 -2.80
C LEU A 426 9.78 -28.87 -3.57
N SER A 427 8.79 -29.46 -2.88
CA SER A 427 7.54 -29.93 -3.48
C SER A 427 6.76 -28.78 -4.12
N TRP A 428 6.56 -27.68 -3.40
CA TRP A 428 5.84 -26.50 -3.90
C TRP A 428 6.64 -25.75 -4.98
N LEU A 429 7.94 -25.55 -4.76
CA LEU A 429 8.81 -24.91 -5.73
C LEU A 429 8.83 -25.69 -7.05
N ARG A 430 8.85 -27.02 -7.04
CA ARG A 430 8.80 -27.84 -8.26
C ARG A 430 7.53 -27.59 -9.07
N LYS A 431 6.37 -27.57 -8.44
CA LYS A 431 5.09 -27.27 -9.11
C LYS A 431 5.12 -25.89 -9.77
N SER A 432 5.71 -24.89 -9.10
CA SER A 432 5.86 -23.54 -9.64
C SER A 432 6.87 -23.49 -10.80
N ALA A 433 8.02 -24.13 -10.64
CA ALA A 433 9.10 -24.16 -11.61
C ALA A 433 8.72 -24.90 -12.91
N GLU A 434 7.91 -25.95 -12.81
CA GLU A 434 7.35 -26.71 -13.93
C GLU A 434 6.38 -25.87 -14.78
N GLN A 435 5.73 -24.88 -14.17
CA GLN A 435 4.91 -23.88 -14.87
C GLN A 435 5.74 -22.72 -15.46
N GLY A 436 7.06 -22.75 -15.29
CA GLY A 436 7.98 -21.76 -15.85
C GLY A 436 8.37 -20.62 -14.90
N ASN A 437 7.93 -20.62 -13.64
CA ASN A 437 8.29 -19.55 -12.70
C ASN A 437 9.82 -19.51 -12.47
N ALA A 438 10.45 -18.40 -12.87
CA ALA A 438 11.90 -18.26 -12.84
C ALA A 438 12.46 -18.18 -11.41
N SER A 439 11.75 -17.56 -10.47
CA SER A 439 12.18 -17.49 -9.07
C SER A 439 12.18 -18.87 -8.42
N ALA A 440 11.17 -19.70 -8.68
CA ALA A 440 11.14 -21.07 -8.17
C ALA A 440 12.26 -21.93 -8.77
N GLN A 441 12.55 -21.77 -10.07
CA GLN A 441 13.68 -22.42 -10.72
C GLN A 441 15.02 -21.99 -10.08
N ASN A 442 15.18 -20.71 -9.74
CA ASN A 442 16.35 -20.20 -9.03
C ASN A 442 16.47 -20.85 -7.64
N SER A 443 15.40 -20.86 -6.84
CA SER A 443 15.39 -21.46 -5.52
C SER A 443 15.72 -22.95 -5.54
N ILE A 444 15.16 -23.73 -6.47
CA ILE A 444 15.53 -25.15 -6.63
C ILE A 444 17.01 -25.29 -7.01
N GLY A 445 17.51 -24.42 -7.90
CA GLY A 445 18.92 -24.36 -8.26
C GLY A 445 19.82 -24.19 -7.03
N TRP A 446 19.48 -23.25 -6.15
CA TRP A 446 20.20 -22.98 -4.91
C TRP A 446 20.09 -24.13 -3.90
N MET A 447 18.90 -24.73 -3.75
CA MET A 447 18.72 -25.91 -2.90
C MET A 447 19.56 -27.10 -3.36
N CYS A 448 19.66 -27.34 -4.68
CA CYS A 448 20.57 -28.36 -5.24
C CYS A 448 22.05 -28.00 -5.04
N TRP A 449 22.40 -26.72 -5.11
CA TRP A 449 23.77 -26.25 -4.87
C TRP A 449 24.19 -26.45 -3.41
N GLN A 450 23.31 -26.18 -2.45
CA GLN A 450 23.61 -26.30 -1.02
C GLN A 450 23.34 -27.71 -0.45
N GLY A 451 22.57 -28.54 -1.16
CA GLY A 451 22.13 -29.84 -0.65
C GLY A 451 21.02 -29.72 0.41
N GLN A 452 20.14 -28.72 0.27
CA GLN A 452 19.02 -28.50 1.19
C GLN A 452 17.77 -29.24 0.73
N GLY A 453 17.30 -30.21 1.53
CA GLY A 453 16.14 -31.06 1.21
C GLY A 453 16.37 -32.05 0.06
N VAL A 454 17.54 -32.02 -0.57
CA VAL A 454 18.00 -32.93 -1.63
C VAL A 454 19.51 -33.09 -1.53
N ASP A 455 20.07 -34.19 -2.05
CA ASP A 455 21.52 -34.34 -2.14
C ASP A 455 22.15 -33.22 -2.97
N GLN A 456 23.28 -32.69 -2.50
CA GLN A 456 24.04 -31.67 -3.21
C GLN A 456 24.42 -32.16 -4.61
N ASN A 457 24.08 -31.36 -5.62
CA ASN A 457 24.34 -31.69 -7.01
C ASN A 457 24.47 -30.44 -7.88
N TYR A 458 25.72 -30.05 -8.15
CA TYR A 458 26.01 -28.87 -8.97
C TYR A 458 25.51 -29.00 -10.42
N ALA A 459 25.50 -30.19 -11.02
CA ALA A 459 24.98 -30.35 -12.39
C ALA A 459 23.46 -30.09 -12.46
N LYS A 460 22.71 -30.54 -11.45
CA LYS A 460 21.28 -30.23 -11.33
C LYS A 460 21.06 -28.75 -11.02
N ALA A 461 21.85 -28.17 -10.12
CA ALA A 461 21.81 -26.74 -9.82
C ALA A 461 22.00 -25.90 -11.10
N LEU A 462 23.05 -26.21 -11.88
CA LEU A 462 23.34 -25.57 -13.16
C LEU A 462 22.15 -25.63 -14.12
N SER A 463 21.51 -26.81 -14.21
CA SER A 463 20.37 -27.00 -15.14
C SER A 463 19.17 -26.13 -14.78
N TRP A 464 18.88 -25.94 -13.49
CA TRP A 464 17.77 -25.11 -13.02
C TRP A 464 18.11 -23.62 -13.07
N LEU A 465 19.29 -23.23 -12.61
CA LEU A 465 19.78 -21.85 -12.68
C LEU A 465 19.84 -21.36 -14.12
N ARG A 466 20.30 -22.19 -15.07
CA ARG A 466 20.29 -21.84 -16.49
C ARG A 466 18.89 -21.60 -17.04
N LYS A 467 17.89 -22.39 -16.64
CA LYS A 467 16.50 -22.15 -17.04
C LYS A 467 16.00 -20.79 -16.53
N SER A 468 16.26 -20.47 -15.27
CA SER A 468 15.86 -19.20 -14.66
C SER A 468 16.62 -17.99 -15.28
N ALA A 469 17.94 -18.10 -15.43
CA ALA A 469 18.81 -17.07 -15.98
C ALA A 469 18.46 -16.73 -17.44
N ASN A 470 18.10 -17.74 -18.25
CA ASN A 470 17.64 -17.55 -19.63
C ASN A 470 16.29 -16.81 -19.73
N GLN A 471 15.49 -16.80 -18.65
CA GLN A 471 14.27 -15.99 -18.55
C GLN A 471 14.55 -14.57 -18.07
N GLY A 472 15.81 -14.23 -17.78
CA GLY A 472 16.21 -12.89 -17.36
C GLY A 472 16.35 -12.72 -15.85
N HIS A 473 16.11 -13.75 -15.01
CA HIS A 473 16.17 -13.59 -13.55
C HIS A 473 17.58 -13.23 -13.08
N SER A 474 17.74 -12.04 -12.50
CA SER A 474 19.05 -11.46 -12.15
C SER A 474 19.82 -12.32 -11.15
N ASP A 475 19.20 -12.78 -10.06
CA ASP A 475 19.90 -13.63 -9.07
C ASP A 475 20.39 -14.94 -9.67
N ALA A 476 19.60 -15.57 -10.55
CA ALA A 476 20.00 -16.80 -11.22
C ALA A 476 21.14 -16.55 -12.21
N GLN A 477 21.18 -15.39 -12.86
CA GLN A 477 22.30 -14.98 -13.71
C GLN A 477 23.57 -14.77 -12.88
N ASN A 478 23.47 -14.13 -11.69
CA ASN A 478 24.60 -14.00 -10.76
C ASN A 478 25.11 -15.39 -10.33
N SER A 479 24.21 -16.25 -9.83
CA SER A 479 24.59 -17.61 -9.42
C SER A 479 25.17 -18.43 -10.57
N LEU A 480 24.66 -18.27 -11.80
CA LEU A 480 25.22 -18.92 -12.97
C LEU A 480 26.64 -18.42 -13.28
N GLY A 481 26.88 -17.12 -13.15
CA GLY A 481 28.21 -16.51 -13.22
C GLY A 481 29.16 -17.12 -12.18
N GLU A 482 28.72 -17.29 -10.94
CA GLU A 482 29.51 -17.94 -9.88
C GLU A 482 29.84 -19.40 -10.19
N MET A 483 28.91 -20.16 -10.78
CA MET A 483 29.18 -21.55 -11.18
C MET A 483 30.34 -21.64 -12.18
N TYR A 484 30.32 -20.75 -13.17
CA TYR A 484 31.37 -20.66 -14.19
C TYR A 484 32.69 -20.12 -13.64
N LEU A 485 32.62 -19.13 -12.74
CA LEU A 485 33.77 -18.58 -12.05
C LEU A 485 34.51 -19.64 -11.22
N GLN A 486 33.76 -20.52 -10.55
CA GLN A 486 34.30 -21.53 -9.64
C GLN A 486 34.51 -22.91 -10.31
N GLY A 487 34.01 -23.12 -11.53
CA GLY A 487 34.01 -24.43 -12.18
C GLY A 487 33.17 -25.49 -11.46
N LYS A 488 32.08 -25.08 -10.78
CA LYS A 488 31.21 -26.01 -10.03
C LYS A 488 30.10 -26.54 -10.91
N GLY A 489 30.14 -27.82 -11.23
CA GLY A 489 29.12 -28.48 -12.09
C GLY A 489 29.21 -28.11 -13.57
N VAL A 490 30.16 -27.25 -13.94
CA VAL A 490 30.52 -26.85 -15.29
C VAL A 490 32.04 -26.63 -15.35
N GLU A 491 32.64 -26.72 -16.54
CA GLU A 491 34.05 -26.31 -16.71
C GLU A 491 34.21 -24.82 -16.36
N GLN A 492 35.31 -24.48 -15.71
CA GLN A 492 35.59 -23.11 -15.31
C GLN A 492 35.79 -22.24 -16.55
N ASP A 493 35.05 -21.13 -16.61
CA ASP A 493 35.10 -20.21 -17.74
C ASP A 493 34.85 -18.77 -17.25
N TYR A 494 35.92 -17.99 -17.16
CA TYR A 494 35.84 -16.60 -16.72
C TYR A 494 35.11 -15.70 -17.72
N ALA A 495 35.16 -16.00 -19.02
CA ALA A 495 34.47 -15.17 -20.03
C ALA A 495 32.95 -15.37 -19.95
N GLU A 496 32.50 -16.62 -19.78
CA GLU A 496 31.09 -16.91 -19.51
C GLU A 496 30.63 -16.31 -18.17
N ALA A 497 31.44 -16.43 -17.10
CA ALA A 497 31.13 -15.81 -15.82
C ALA A 497 30.92 -14.29 -15.96
N LEU A 498 31.85 -13.60 -16.63
CA LEU A 498 31.76 -12.17 -16.90
C LEU A 498 30.49 -11.80 -17.66
N SER A 499 30.13 -12.58 -18.68
CA SER A 499 28.92 -12.38 -19.49
C SER A 499 27.64 -12.48 -18.65
N TRP A 500 27.56 -13.48 -17.75
CA TRP A 500 26.42 -13.65 -16.87
C TRP A 500 26.34 -12.59 -15.77
N PHE A 501 27.46 -12.25 -15.13
CA PHE A 501 27.50 -11.16 -14.16
C PHE A 501 27.10 -9.83 -14.80
N ARG A 502 27.56 -9.52 -16.01
CA ARG A 502 27.16 -8.30 -16.71
C ARG A 502 25.65 -8.20 -16.91
N LYS A 503 25.00 -9.26 -17.40
CA LYS A 503 23.54 -9.29 -17.58
C LYS A 503 22.78 -9.08 -16.26
N SER A 504 23.30 -9.59 -15.15
CA SER A 504 22.70 -9.42 -13.83
C SER A 504 22.95 -8.02 -13.26
N ALA A 505 24.18 -7.51 -13.40
CA ALA A 505 24.60 -6.19 -12.93
C ALA A 505 23.88 -5.03 -13.65
N GLU A 506 23.57 -5.20 -14.93
CA GLU A 506 22.74 -4.28 -15.73
C GLU A 506 21.28 -4.22 -15.23
N GLN A 507 20.83 -5.22 -14.49
CA GLN A 507 19.54 -5.25 -13.80
C GLN A 507 19.64 -4.82 -12.33
N GLU A 508 20.72 -4.11 -11.99
CA GLU A 508 20.98 -3.54 -10.65
C GLU A 508 21.19 -4.59 -9.53
N ASN A 509 21.47 -5.85 -9.87
CA ASN A 509 21.83 -6.85 -8.86
C ASN A 509 23.18 -6.48 -8.20
N VAL A 510 23.14 -6.28 -6.88
CA VAL A 510 24.24 -5.75 -6.07
C VAL A 510 25.46 -6.69 -6.07
N ASP A 511 25.23 -7.99 -5.87
CA ASP A 511 26.29 -9.00 -5.84
C ASP A 511 26.98 -9.11 -7.20
N ALA A 512 26.20 -9.11 -8.29
CA ALA A 512 26.73 -9.17 -9.65
C ALA A 512 27.54 -7.94 -10.03
N GLN A 513 27.15 -6.75 -9.57
CA GLN A 513 27.94 -5.53 -9.75
C GLN A 513 29.28 -5.63 -9.01
N GLY A 514 29.29 -6.15 -7.78
CA GLY A 514 30.51 -6.40 -7.01
C GLY A 514 31.41 -7.42 -7.70
N ASN A 515 30.85 -8.56 -8.10
CA ASN A 515 31.54 -9.63 -8.82
C ASN A 515 32.13 -9.14 -10.15
N LEU A 516 31.37 -8.37 -10.93
CA LEU A 516 31.83 -7.79 -12.19
C LEU A 516 32.99 -6.81 -11.96
N GLY A 517 32.86 -5.93 -10.97
CA GLY A 517 33.92 -5.01 -10.58
C GLY A 517 35.19 -5.72 -10.15
N TRP A 518 35.07 -6.80 -9.38
CA TRP A 518 36.20 -7.64 -8.99
C TRP A 518 36.85 -8.36 -10.19
N MET A 519 36.07 -8.84 -11.16
CA MET A 519 36.64 -9.47 -12.36
C MET A 519 37.46 -8.49 -13.20
N TYR A 520 37.05 -7.23 -13.31
CA TYR A 520 37.85 -6.16 -13.93
C TYR A 520 39.08 -5.79 -13.11
N LEU A 521 38.98 -5.82 -11.77
CA LEU A 521 40.09 -5.53 -10.87
C LEU A 521 41.20 -6.57 -11.00
N GLU A 522 40.85 -7.85 -11.13
CA GLU A 522 41.81 -8.95 -11.24
C GLU A 522 42.20 -9.31 -12.69
N GLY A 523 41.46 -8.80 -13.69
CA GLY A 523 41.65 -9.20 -15.09
C GLY A 523 41.21 -10.64 -15.39
N ASN A 524 40.21 -11.14 -14.67
CA ASN A 524 39.68 -12.49 -14.85
C ASN A 524 38.66 -12.51 -16.01
N GLY A 525 38.99 -13.16 -17.13
CA GLY A 525 38.09 -13.24 -18.30
C GLY A 525 37.94 -11.95 -19.09
N VAL A 526 38.66 -10.89 -18.70
CA VAL A 526 38.71 -9.57 -19.33
C VAL A 526 40.08 -8.93 -19.10
N GLU A 527 40.47 -7.97 -19.92
CA GLU A 527 41.66 -7.17 -19.63
C GLU A 527 41.46 -6.38 -18.32
N GLN A 528 42.49 -6.32 -17.49
CA GLN A 528 42.45 -5.61 -16.22
C GLN A 528 42.17 -4.11 -16.45
N ASP A 529 41.14 -3.59 -15.81
CA ASP A 529 40.73 -2.19 -15.94
C ASP A 529 40.26 -1.65 -14.59
N TYR A 530 41.12 -0.88 -13.93
CA TYR A 530 40.84 -0.28 -12.64
C TYR A 530 39.72 0.77 -12.69
N ALA A 531 39.53 1.47 -13.81
CA ALA A 531 38.49 2.48 -13.93
C ALA A 531 37.11 1.83 -14.04
N GLU A 532 37.01 0.77 -14.86
CA GLU A 532 35.78 -0.01 -15.01
C GLU A 532 35.46 -0.79 -13.72
N ALA A 533 36.48 -1.38 -13.08
CA ALA A 533 36.36 -2.00 -11.76
C ALA A 533 35.77 -1.02 -10.73
N LEU A 534 36.37 0.16 -10.59
CA LEU A 534 35.90 1.19 -9.67
C LEU A 534 34.46 1.63 -9.98
N SER A 535 34.09 1.75 -11.27
CA SER A 535 32.73 2.11 -11.67
C SER A 535 31.70 1.08 -11.21
N TRP A 536 31.96 -0.21 -11.39
CA TRP A 536 31.03 -1.27 -10.98
C TRP A 536 31.00 -1.47 -9.48
N LEU A 537 32.16 -1.47 -8.83
CA LEU A 537 32.27 -1.58 -7.37
C LEU A 537 31.53 -0.41 -6.69
N ARG A 538 31.62 0.82 -7.21
CA ARG A 538 30.89 1.98 -6.66
C ARG A 538 29.38 1.78 -6.67
N LYS A 539 28.81 1.27 -7.77
CA LYS A 539 27.37 0.99 -7.86
C LYS A 539 26.91 -0.04 -6.82
N SER A 540 27.74 -1.07 -6.58
CA SER A 540 27.48 -2.09 -5.56
C SER A 540 27.62 -1.53 -4.14
N ALA A 541 28.71 -0.81 -3.89
CA ALA A 541 29.05 -0.20 -2.60
C ALA A 541 28.04 0.86 -2.14
N GLU A 542 27.50 1.66 -3.07
CA GLU A 542 26.45 2.66 -2.81
C GLU A 542 25.12 2.02 -2.39
N GLN A 543 24.89 0.76 -2.75
CA GLN A 543 23.74 -0.04 -2.32
C GLN A 543 24.00 -0.84 -1.02
N GLY A 544 25.18 -0.65 -0.41
CA GLY A 544 25.54 -1.23 0.88
C GLY A 544 26.44 -2.46 0.82
N ASP A 545 26.87 -2.89 -0.37
CA ASP A 545 27.75 -4.06 -0.49
C ASP A 545 29.07 -3.85 0.25
N THR A 546 29.30 -4.67 1.28
CA THR A 546 30.43 -4.49 2.17
C THR A 546 31.74 -4.88 1.48
N SER A 547 31.75 -5.96 0.69
CA SER A 547 32.95 -6.40 -0.01
C SER A 547 33.42 -5.37 -1.04
N ALA A 548 32.50 -4.77 -1.80
CA ALA A 548 32.80 -3.72 -2.76
C ALA A 548 33.32 -2.46 -2.07
N GLN A 549 32.75 -2.06 -0.93
CA GLN A 549 33.31 -0.96 -0.12
C GLN A 549 34.75 -1.25 0.31
N GLY A 550 35.03 -2.48 0.75
CA GLY A 550 36.37 -2.95 1.10
C GLY A 550 37.33 -2.89 -0.09
N SER A 551 36.91 -3.39 -1.26
CA SER A 551 37.71 -3.37 -2.50
C SER A 551 38.03 -1.96 -2.96
N ILE A 552 37.07 -1.03 -2.95
CA ILE A 552 37.31 0.39 -3.27
C ILE A 552 38.30 1.00 -2.29
N GLY A 553 38.12 0.71 -1.00
CA GLY A 553 39.02 1.17 0.05
C GLY A 553 40.46 0.68 -0.14
N TRP A 554 40.62 -0.57 -0.55
CA TRP A 554 41.92 -1.14 -0.89
C TRP A 554 42.53 -0.51 -2.15
N MET A 555 41.73 -0.28 -3.22
CA MET A 555 42.22 0.39 -4.44
C MET A 555 42.77 1.78 -4.14
N TYR A 556 42.05 2.59 -3.34
CA TYR A 556 42.53 3.90 -2.93
C TYR A 556 43.75 3.85 -2.01
N LEU A 557 43.89 2.77 -1.23
CA LEU A 557 45.07 2.56 -0.39
C LEU A 557 46.32 2.32 -1.24
N GLU A 558 46.20 1.51 -2.30
CA GLU A 558 47.27 1.27 -3.28
C GLU A 558 47.62 2.54 -4.07
N ASP A 559 46.61 3.33 -4.47
CA ASP A 559 46.78 4.63 -5.13
C ASP A 559 47.28 5.73 -4.19
N GLN A 560 47.46 5.43 -2.89
CA GLN A 560 47.90 6.35 -1.84
C GLN A 560 46.95 7.55 -1.60
N ASP A 561 45.70 7.46 -2.06
CA ASP A 561 44.64 8.37 -1.65
C ASP A 561 44.08 7.92 -0.29
N TYR A 562 44.86 8.21 0.76
CA TYR A 562 44.54 7.75 2.10
C TYR A 562 43.23 8.34 2.64
N ALA A 563 42.78 9.49 2.14
CA ALA A 563 41.53 10.09 2.59
C ALA A 563 40.31 9.29 2.11
N GLU A 564 40.28 8.95 0.82
CA GLU A 564 39.23 8.10 0.26
C GLU A 564 39.33 6.66 0.79
N ALA A 565 40.55 6.11 0.88
CA ALA A 565 40.77 4.78 1.45
C ALA A 565 40.18 4.65 2.85
N LEU A 566 40.44 5.63 3.75
CA LEU A 566 39.87 5.65 5.10
C LEU A 566 38.34 5.70 5.08
N SER A 567 37.75 6.49 4.19
CA SER A 567 36.29 6.62 4.11
C SER A 567 35.64 5.30 3.77
N TRP A 568 36.13 4.63 2.73
CA TRP A 568 35.57 3.37 2.24
C TRP A 568 35.89 2.18 3.17
N LEU A 569 37.14 2.07 3.63
CA LEU A 569 37.54 1.02 4.57
C LEU A 569 36.78 1.13 5.88
N ARG A 570 36.51 2.35 6.39
CA ARG A 570 35.69 2.52 7.59
C ARG A 570 34.28 1.99 7.40
N LYS A 571 33.61 2.37 6.30
CA LYS A 571 32.25 1.88 6.00
C LYS A 571 32.19 0.34 5.94
N SER A 572 33.17 -0.27 5.28
CA SER A 572 33.27 -1.74 5.20
C SER A 572 33.56 -2.38 6.57
N ALA A 573 34.53 -1.84 7.30
CA ALA A 573 34.98 -2.37 8.58
C ALA A 573 33.90 -2.30 9.67
N GLU A 574 33.09 -1.23 9.67
CA GLU A 574 31.95 -1.06 10.58
C GLU A 574 30.82 -2.06 10.31
N GLN A 575 30.70 -2.55 9.08
CA GLN A 575 29.78 -3.64 8.70
C GLN A 575 30.33 -5.04 8.96
N GLY A 576 31.58 -5.14 9.44
CA GLY A 576 32.16 -6.40 9.91
C GLY A 576 33.21 -7.01 8.98
N ASP A 577 33.54 -6.40 7.84
CA ASP A 577 34.52 -6.98 6.92
C ASP A 577 35.93 -7.05 7.52
N ALA A 578 36.44 -8.26 7.67
CA ALA A 578 37.73 -8.52 8.32
C ALA A 578 38.89 -7.90 7.53
N GLY A 579 38.84 -7.90 6.20
CA GLY A 579 39.89 -7.32 5.36
C GLY A 579 39.99 -5.80 5.55
N ALA A 580 38.85 -5.10 5.53
CA ALA A 580 38.80 -3.68 5.80
C ALA A 580 39.18 -3.33 7.23
N GLN A 581 38.78 -4.12 8.22
CA GLN A 581 39.21 -3.95 9.61
C GLN A 581 40.74 -4.06 9.73
N PHE A 582 41.36 -5.06 9.09
CA PHE A 582 42.81 -5.18 9.05
C PHE A 582 43.48 -3.96 8.41
N ASN A 583 43.02 -3.55 7.22
CA ASN A 583 43.59 -2.42 6.50
C ASN A 583 43.43 -1.11 7.29
N LEU A 584 42.28 -0.90 7.93
CA LEU A 584 42.06 0.26 8.79
C LEU A 584 42.99 0.26 10.02
N GLY A 585 43.18 -0.91 10.64
CA GLY A 585 44.15 -1.09 11.72
C GLY A 585 45.57 -0.76 11.27
N TRP A 586 45.97 -1.21 10.07
CA TRP A 586 47.26 -0.90 9.48
C TRP A 586 47.44 0.60 9.20
N MET A 587 46.42 1.27 8.66
CA MET A 587 46.44 2.72 8.44
C MET A 587 46.59 3.51 9.74
N HIS A 588 45.90 3.12 10.81
CA HIS A 588 46.04 3.73 12.14
C HIS A 588 47.43 3.49 12.76
N MET A 589 48.01 2.30 12.55
CA MET A 589 49.35 1.96 13.03
C MET A 589 50.42 2.78 12.32
N GLN A 590 50.29 3.01 11.00
CA GLN A 590 51.25 3.76 10.20
C GLN A 590 51.00 5.27 10.19
N GLY A 591 49.81 5.72 10.59
CA GLY A 591 49.40 7.12 10.50
C GLY A 591 49.13 7.59 9.06
N LEU A 592 48.55 6.71 8.23
CA LEU A 592 48.25 7.01 6.83
C LEU A 592 46.86 7.62 6.71
N GLY A 593 46.78 8.90 6.31
CA GLY A 593 45.52 9.67 6.24
C GLY A 593 44.87 9.99 7.60
N VAL A 594 45.33 9.37 8.68
CA VAL A 594 44.92 9.61 10.07
C VAL A 594 46.14 9.85 10.96
N LYS A 595 45.93 10.47 12.13
CA LYS A 595 46.95 10.51 13.17
C LYS A 595 47.27 9.07 13.62
N GLN A 596 48.56 8.76 13.74
CA GLN A 596 49.01 7.47 14.27
C GLN A 596 48.40 7.20 15.64
N ASP A 597 47.74 6.04 15.76
CA ASP A 597 47.06 5.59 16.97
C ASP A 597 47.15 4.06 17.11
N TYR A 598 48.05 3.61 17.97
CA TYR A 598 48.27 2.18 18.22
C TYR A 598 47.10 1.53 18.99
N ALA A 599 46.34 2.29 19.77
CA ALA A 599 45.21 1.74 20.52
C ALA A 599 44.04 1.47 19.58
N GLU A 600 43.76 2.41 18.69
CA GLU A 600 42.75 2.25 17.64
C GLU A 600 43.16 1.15 16.65
N ALA A 601 44.43 1.12 16.23
CA ALA A 601 44.96 0.05 15.39
C ALA A 601 44.75 -1.34 16.01
N LEU A 602 45.11 -1.50 17.29
CA LEU A 602 44.93 -2.76 18.02
C LEU A 602 43.45 -3.16 18.13
N SER A 603 42.55 -2.19 18.29
CA SER A 603 41.10 -2.43 18.32
C SER A 603 40.62 -3.07 17.01
N TRP A 604 41.03 -2.50 15.88
CA TRP A 604 40.66 -3.00 14.57
C TRP A 604 41.32 -4.35 14.23
N PHE A 605 42.59 -4.53 14.55
CA PHE A 605 43.27 -5.82 14.37
C PHE A 605 42.61 -6.94 15.17
N ARG A 606 42.16 -6.68 16.41
CA ARG A 606 41.45 -7.69 17.20
C ARG A 606 40.15 -8.13 16.54
N LYS A 607 39.34 -7.18 16.06
CA LYS A 607 38.08 -7.50 15.35
C LYS A 607 38.32 -8.33 14.09
N SER A 608 39.38 -8.02 13.34
CA SER A 608 39.81 -8.81 12.17
C SER A 608 40.25 -10.22 12.57
N ALA A 609 41.08 -10.33 13.62
CA ALA A 609 41.63 -11.61 14.09
C ALA A 609 40.56 -12.53 14.70
N GLU A 610 39.55 -11.98 15.36
CA GLU A 610 38.39 -12.74 15.86
C GLU A 610 37.62 -13.46 14.74
N GLN A 611 37.74 -12.97 13.50
CA GLN A 611 37.15 -13.57 12.30
C GLN A 611 38.11 -14.51 11.54
N GLY A 612 39.28 -14.79 12.11
CA GLY A 612 40.27 -15.71 11.53
C GLY A 612 41.25 -15.07 10.53
N ASN A 613 41.23 -13.74 10.40
CA ASN A 613 42.20 -13.00 9.59
C ASN A 613 43.37 -12.54 10.48
N ALA A 614 44.44 -13.34 10.49
CA ALA A 614 45.52 -13.33 11.49
C ALA A 614 46.66 -12.35 11.18
#